data_AF-M1ELY5-F1
#
_entry.id   AF-M1ELY5-F1
#
_cell.length_a   1.000
_cell.length_b   1.000
_cell.length_c   1.000
_cell.angle_alpha   90.00
_cell.angle_beta   90.00
_cell.angle_gamma   90.00
#
_symmetry.space_group_name_H-M   'P 1'
#
loop_
_entity.id
_entity.type
_entity.pdbx_description
1 polymer ?
#
loop_
_entity_poly.entity_id
_entity_poly.type
_entity_poly.pdbx_seq_one_letter_code
_entity_poly.pdbx_strand_id
1 'polypeptide(L)'
;MYNIFPSLLEWLPGPHHRIFRNFMKLRVFISEQIKWHQQTRQPGEPRDFIDCFLDQMSKEQEDPESHFQEETLVMTTHNLFFGGTETTSTTLRYGLLILLKYPEVAAKVQAELDAVV
;
A
#
# COMPACT_ATOMS: atom_id res chain seq x y z
N MET A 1 -8.45 -20.76 0.60
CA MET A 1 -9.81 -21.33 0.45
C MET A 1 -10.78 -20.39 -0.27
N TYR A 2 -10.90 -19.11 0.12
CA TYR A 2 -11.76 -18.17 -0.64
C TYR A 2 -11.42 -18.11 -2.13
N ASN A 3 -10.13 -18.02 -2.49
CA ASN A 3 -9.69 -18.02 -3.89
C ASN A 3 -9.95 -19.34 -4.64
N ILE A 4 -10.33 -20.42 -3.95
CA ILE A 4 -10.56 -21.75 -4.54
C ILE A 4 -12.08 -22.00 -4.70
N PHE A 5 -12.90 -21.57 -3.73
CA PHE A 5 -14.36 -21.73 -3.75
C PHE A 5 -15.08 -20.42 -3.37
N PRO A 6 -14.92 -19.34 -4.14
CA PRO A 6 -15.43 -18.01 -3.76
C PRO A 6 -16.95 -17.98 -3.69
N SER A 7 -17.64 -18.52 -4.70
CA SER A 7 -19.10 -18.52 -4.80
C SER A 7 -19.79 -19.28 -3.66
N LEU A 8 -19.18 -20.35 -3.15
CA LEU A 8 -19.69 -21.06 -1.98
C LEU A 8 -19.44 -20.27 -0.69
N LEU A 9 -18.24 -19.70 -0.56
CA LEU A 9 -17.81 -19.02 0.66
C LEU A 9 -18.47 -17.65 0.82
N GLU A 10 -18.91 -17.00 -0.25
CA GLU A 10 -19.70 -15.76 -0.20
C GLU A 10 -20.96 -15.88 0.66
N TRP A 11 -21.61 -17.04 0.67
CA TRP A 11 -22.81 -17.29 1.47
C TRP A 11 -22.51 -17.70 2.91
N LEU A 12 -21.26 -18.05 3.21
CA LEU A 12 -20.88 -18.64 4.50
C LEU A 12 -20.20 -17.59 5.40
N PRO A 13 -20.54 -17.52 6.70
CA PRO A 13 -19.83 -16.63 7.61
C PRO A 13 -18.36 -17.04 7.71
N GLY A 14 -17.46 -16.06 7.77
CA GLY A 14 -16.03 -16.35 7.88
C GLY A 14 -15.13 -15.11 7.84
N PRO A 15 -13.82 -15.29 8.08
CA PRO A 15 -12.86 -14.18 8.18
C PRO A 15 -12.73 -13.36 6.89
N HIS A 16 -13.07 -13.93 5.73
CA HIS A 16 -13.03 -13.23 4.43
C HIS A 16 -13.97 -12.01 4.40
N HIS A 17 -15.12 -12.06 5.09
CA HIS A 17 -15.99 -10.89 5.25
C HIS A 17 -15.28 -9.71 5.95
N ARG A 18 -14.44 -10.01 6.94
CA ARG A 18 -13.63 -8.99 7.62
C ARG A 18 -12.52 -8.48 6.70
N ILE A 19 -11.90 -9.36 5.92
CA ILE A 19 -10.89 -8.97 4.92
C ILE A 19 -11.51 -7.97 3.92
N PHE A 20 -12.66 -8.29 3.32
CA PHE A 20 -13.34 -7.38 2.39
C PHE A 20 -13.79 -6.08 3.04
N ARG A 21 -14.28 -6.13 4.28
CA ARG A 21 -14.61 -4.91 5.02
C ARG A 21 -13.40 -4.01 5.23
N ASN A 22 -12.25 -4.58 5.58
CA ASN A 22 -11.01 -3.81 5.79
C ASN A 22 -10.47 -3.25 4.47
N PHE A 23 -10.51 -4.05 3.40
CA PHE A 23 -10.18 -3.60 2.04
C PHE A 23 -11.03 -2.38 1.64
N MET A 24 -12.35 -2.47 1.83
CA MET A 24 -13.27 -1.38 1.51
C MET A 24 -13.01 -0.12 2.35
N LYS A 25 -12.66 -0.26 3.64
CA LYS A 25 -12.29 0.88 4.49
C LYS A 25 -11.03 1.59 3.98
N LEU A 26 -9.99 0.84 3.63
CA LEU A 26 -8.77 1.43 3.09
C LEU A 26 -9.04 2.10 1.75
N ARG A 27 -9.86 1.50 0.90
CA ARG A 27 -10.28 2.10 -0.38
C ARG A 27 -10.98 3.44 -0.17
N VAL A 28 -11.93 3.53 0.76
CA VAL A 28 -12.63 4.79 1.09
C VAL A 28 -11.65 5.87 1.56
N PHE A 29 -10.75 5.52 2.48
CA PHE A 29 -9.73 6.46 2.95
C PHE A 29 -8.85 6.98 1.81
N ILE A 30 -8.40 6.10 0.91
CA ILE A 30 -7.59 6.49 -0.24
C ILE A 30 -8.37 7.40 -1.19
N SER A 31 -9.64 7.10 -1.46
CA SER A 31 -10.49 7.97 -2.28
C SER A 31 -10.67 9.36 -1.66
N GLU A 32 -10.76 9.47 -0.33
CA GLU A 32 -10.79 10.76 0.36
C GLU A 32 -9.47 11.53 0.19
N GLN A 33 -8.33 10.84 0.29
CA GLN A 33 -7.02 11.47 0.03
C GLN A 33 -6.90 11.94 -1.42
N ILE A 34 -7.33 11.13 -2.40
CA ILE A 34 -7.31 11.52 -3.82
C ILE A 34 -8.16 12.77 -4.06
N LYS A 35 -9.36 12.85 -3.47
CA LYS A 35 -10.21 14.06 -3.57
C LYS A 35 -9.53 15.29 -2.99
N TRP A 36 -8.85 15.15 -1.85
CA TRP A 36 -8.06 16.24 -1.29
C TRP A 36 -6.92 16.65 -2.23
N HIS A 37 -6.23 15.70 -2.86
CA HIS A 37 -5.19 16.00 -3.85
C HIS A 37 -5.75 16.74 -5.06
N GLN A 38 -6.87 16.29 -5.63
CA GLN A 38 -7.55 16.96 -6.74
C GLN A 38 -7.91 18.42 -6.43
N GLN A 39 -8.29 18.73 -5.20
CA GLN A 39 -8.67 20.09 -4.77
C GLN A 39 -7.47 21.02 -4.51
N THR A 40 -6.30 20.45 -4.18
CA THR A 40 -5.15 21.21 -3.68
C THR A 40 -3.93 21.16 -4.58
N ARG A 41 -3.94 20.31 -5.62
CA ARG A 41 -2.80 20.15 -6.55
C ARG A 41 -2.57 21.41 -7.37
N GLN A 42 -1.31 21.66 -7.68
CA GLN A 42 -0.87 22.70 -8.62
C GLN A 42 -0.34 22.00 -9.89
N PRO A 43 -0.86 22.33 -11.09
CA PRO A 43 -0.38 21.73 -12.33
C PRO A 43 1.13 21.93 -12.52
N GLY A 44 1.87 20.85 -12.76
CA GLY A 44 3.32 20.89 -12.99
C GLY A 44 4.18 20.87 -11.73
N GLU A 45 3.57 20.83 -10.54
CA GLU A 45 4.26 20.73 -9.25
C GLU A 45 3.71 19.55 -8.43
N PRO A 46 3.92 18.29 -8.88
CA PRO A 46 3.37 17.13 -8.18
C PRO A 46 4.06 16.92 -6.83
N ARG A 47 3.27 16.76 -5.76
CA ARG A 47 3.79 16.54 -4.40
C ARG A 47 4.22 15.09 -4.15
N ASP A 48 3.50 14.16 -4.76
CA ASP A 48 3.69 12.72 -4.56
C ASP A 48 3.09 11.89 -5.71
N PHE A 49 3.03 10.57 -5.49
CA PHE A 49 2.50 9.62 -6.46
C PHE A 49 1.07 9.96 -6.93
N ILE A 50 0.19 10.43 -6.05
CA ILE A 50 -1.20 10.72 -6.40
C ILE A 50 -1.24 11.90 -7.38
N ASP A 51 -0.53 12.97 -7.09
CA ASP A 51 -0.45 14.13 -8.00
C ASP A 51 0.19 13.76 -9.34
N CYS A 52 1.28 12.99 -9.33
CA CYS A 52 1.93 12.50 -10.56
C CYS A 52 0.95 11.71 -11.44
N PHE A 53 0.15 10.83 -10.82
CA PHE A 53 -0.84 10.04 -11.55
C PHE A 53 -1.97 10.93 -12.08
N LEU A 54 -2.45 11.89 -11.28
CA LEU A 54 -3.46 12.86 -11.69
C LEU A 54 -2.99 13.76 -12.85
N ASP A 55 -1.71 14.14 -12.87
CA ASP A 55 -1.09 14.85 -13.99
C ASP A 55 -1.08 13.99 -15.26
N GLN A 56 -0.77 12.69 -15.13
CA GLN A 56 -0.80 11.76 -16.25
C GLN A 56 -2.22 11.53 -16.77
N MET A 57 -3.22 11.38 -15.88
CA MET A 57 -4.64 11.33 -16.25
C MET A 57 -5.06 12.56 -17.06
N SER A 58 -4.59 13.76 -16.69
CA SER A 58 -4.88 14.98 -17.44
C SER A 58 -4.25 15.01 -18.83
N LYS A 59 -3.06 14.40 -19.02
CA LYS A 59 -2.39 14.32 -20.32
C LYS A 59 -3.04 13.33 -21.28
N GLU A 60 -3.64 12.26 -20.76
CA GLU A 60 -4.22 11.17 -21.54
C GLU A 60 -5.75 11.23 -21.62
N GLN A 61 -6.37 12.35 -21.23
CA GLN A 61 -7.84 12.47 -21.13
C GLN A 61 -8.58 12.17 -22.45
N GLU A 62 -7.94 12.42 -23.59
CA GLU A 62 -8.52 12.18 -24.93
C GLU A 62 -8.22 10.79 -25.49
N ASP A 63 -7.42 9.97 -24.81
CA ASP A 63 -7.09 8.62 -25.24
C ASP A 63 -8.11 7.60 -24.69
N PRO A 64 -8.99 7.02 -25.55
CA PRO A 64 -9.98 6.04 -25.12
C PRO A 64 -9.36 4.74 -24.58
N GLU A 65 -8.10 4.46 -24.89
CA GLU A 65 -7.37 3.26 -24.43
C GLU A 65 -6.52 3.54 -23.18
N SER A 66 -6.63 4.74 -22.59
CA SER A 66 -5.83 5.10 -21.41
C SER A 66 -6.15 4.22 -20.20
N HIS A 67 -5.10 3.76 -19.54
CA HIS A 67 -5.17 3.05 -18.27
C HIS A 67 -5.15 3.99 -17.06
N PHE A 68 -4.93 5.30 -17.26
CA PHE A 68 -4.92 6.32 -16.22
C PHE A 68 -6.35 6.76 -15.90
N GLN A 69 -7.03 5.91 -15.14
CA GLN A 69 -8.41 6.09 -14.69
C GLN A 69 -8.48 6.20 -13.17
N GLU A 70 -9.56 6.77 -12.64
CA GLU A 70 -9.72 6.99 -11.19
C GLU A 70 -9.66 5.67 -10.40
N GLU A 71 -10.31 4.61 -10.87
CA GLU A 71 -10.26 3.30 -10.20
C GLU A 71 -8.84 2.72 -10.22
N THR A 72 -8.08 2.90 -11.31
CA THR A 72 -6.67 2.49 -11.38
C THR A 72 -5.83 3.26 -10.35
N LEU A 73 -6.05 4.57 -10.20
CA LEU A 73 -5.36 5.38 -9.19
C LEU A 73 -5.68 4.89 -7.77
N VAL A 74 -6.97 4.68 -7.46
CA VAL A 74 -7.41 4.17 -6.16
C VAL A 74 -6.77 2.81 -5.86
N MET A 75 -6.84 1.88 -6.80
CA MET A 75 -6.34 0.52 -6.61
C MET A 75 -4.82 0.42 -6.58
N THR A 76 -4.12 1.22 -7.38
CA THR A 76 -2.65 1.25 -7.35
C THR A 76 -2.14 1.87 -6.05
N THR A 77 -2.76 2.95 -5.59
CA THR A 77 -2.45 3.56 -4.29
C THR A 77 -2.71 2.57 -3.15
N HIS A 78 -3.82 1.81 -3.23
CA HIS A 78 -4.12 0.75 -2.27
C HIS A 78 -3.04 -0.33 -2.24
N ASN A 79 -2.60 -0.80 -3.40
CA ASN A 79 -1.56 -1.81 -3.52
C ASN A 79 -0.22 -1.33 -2.93
N LEU A 80 0.18 -0.08 -3.23
CA LEU A 80 1.40 0.51 -2.68
C LEU A 80 1.33 0.62 -1.16
N PHE A 81 0.22 1.11 -0.62
CA PHE A 81 0.05 1.30 0.81
C PHE A 81 0.04 -0.02 1.57
N PHE A 82 -0.73 -1.00 1.08
CA PHE A 82 -0.80 -2.33 1.68
C PHE A 82 0.54 -3.07 1.59
N GLY A 83 1.13 -3.10 0.39
CA GLY A 83 2.39 -3.80 0.13
C GLY A 83 3.56 -3.24 0.93
N GLY A 84 3.70 -1.92 0.97
CA GLY A 84 4.83 -1.24 1.65
C GLY A 84 4.75 -1.28 3.18
N THR A 85 3.55 -1.35 3.74
CA THR A 85 3.37 -1.27 5.21
C THR A 85 3.51 -2.62 5.88
N GLU A 86 2.69 -3.60 5.49
CA GLU A 86 2.56 -4.86 6.23
C GLU A 86 3.83 -5.73 6.12
N THR A 87 4.42 -5.81 4.94
CA THR A 87 5.58 -6.67 4.67
C THR A 87 6.83 -6.18 5.41
N THR A 88 7.16 -4.89 5.29
CA THR A 88 8.31 -4.28 5.95
C THR A 88 8.13 -4.28 7.47
N SER A 89 6.95 -3.88 7.97
CA SER A 89 6.67 -3.88 9.41
C SER A 89 6.82 -5.28 10.02
N THR A 90 6.26 -6.30 9.36
CA THR A 90 6.37 -7.68 9.82
C THR A 90 7.83 -8.15 9.79
N THR A 91 8.56 -7.84 8.72
CA THR A 91 9.98 -8.20 8.58
C THR A 91 10.81 -7.58 9.69
N LEU A 92 10.66 -6.28 9.95
CA LEU A 92 11.38 -5.59 11.03
C LEU A 92 11.00 -6.15 12.39
N ARG A 93 9.71 -6.39 12.64
CA ARG A 93 9.24 -6.98 13.90
C ARG A 93 9.88 -8.34 14.17
N TYR A 94 9.96 -9.21 13.16
CA TYR A 94 10.63 -10.50 13.29
C TYR A 94 12.15 -10.36 13.35
N GLY A 95 12.74 -9.43 12.60
CA GLY A 95 14.17 -9.12 12.65
C GLY A 95 14.61 -8.75 14.06
N LEU A 96 13.88 -7.85 14.72
CA LEU A 96 14.13 -7.47 16.12
C LEU A 96 13.97 -8.66 17.07
N LEU A 97 12.91 -9.47 16.89
CA LEU A 97 12.71 -10.67 17.70
C LEU A 97 13.86 -11.68 17.55
N ILE A 98 14.39 -11.84 16.35
CA ILE A 98 15.55 -12.69 16.06
C ILE A 98 16.79 -12.14 16.74
N LEU A 99 17.06 -10.84 16.66
CA LEU A 99 18.20 -10.21 17.33
C LEU A 99 18.15 -10.37 18.86
N LEU A 100 16.97 -10.30 19.46
CA LEU A 100 16.78 -10.59 20.89
C LEU A 100 17.07 -12.05 21.25
N LYS A 101 16.78 -12.98 20.35
CA LYS A 101 17.04 -14.41 20.54
C LYS A 101 18.53 -14.77 20.38
N TYR A 102 19.25 -14.03 19.54
CA TYR A 102 20.66 -14.26 19.20
C TYR A 102 21.51 -13.02 19.53
N PRO A 103 21.74 -12.73 20.83
CA PRO A 103 22.45 -11.52 21.27
C PRO A 103 23.88 -11.41 20.73
N GLU A 104 24.54 -12.54 20.44
CA GLU A 104 25.85 -12.57 19.80
C GLU A 104 25.84 -12.04 18.36
N VAL A 105 24.72 -12.22 17.63
CA VAL A 105 24.52 -11.65 16.30
C VAL A 105 24.25 -10.15 16.44
N ALA A 106 23.39 -9.75 17.38
CA ALA A 106 23.13 -8.34 17.65
C ALA A 106 24.40 -7.57 18.04
N ALA A 107 25.26 -8.15 18.87
CA ALA A 107 26.55 -7.55 19.25
C ALA A 107 27.48 -7.35 18.06
N LYS A 108 27.50 -8.28 17.10
CA LYS A 108 28.28 -8.11 15.85
C LYS A 108 27.73 -6.99 14.99
N VAL A 109 26.41 -6.91 14.82
CA VAL A 109 25.75 -5.82 14.08
C VAL A 109 26.07 -4.46 14.73
N GLN A 110 26.00 -4.36 16.06
CA GLN A 110 26.34 -3.13 16.76
C GLN A 110 27.82 -2.74 16.57
N ALA A 111 28.74 -3.69 16.71
CA ALA A 111 30.17 -3.44 16.51
C ALA A 111 30.49 -3.00 15.08
N GLU A 112 29.78 -3.51 14.07
CA GLU A 112 29.90 -3.06 12.69
C GLU A 112 29.40 -1.61 12.52
N LEU A 113 28.23 -1.29 13.07
CA LEU A 113 27.69 0.07 13.04
C LEU A 113 28.63 1.08 13.72
N ASP A 114 29.13 0.77 14.92
CA ASP A 114 30.06 1.63 15.69
C ASP A 114 31.38 1.90 14.94
N ALA A 115 31.76 1.03 14.00
CA ALA A 115 32.99 1.15 13.23
C ALA A 115 32.84 2.00 11.95
N VAL A 116 31.62 2.12 11.38
CA VAL A 116 31.42 2.70 10.04
C VAL A 116 30.45 3.89 9.98
N VAL A 117 29.55 4.04 10.95
CA VAL A 117 28.57 5.12 11.03
C VAL A 117 28.98 6.14 12.08
#